data_AF-A0A9D7TNF1-F1
#
_entry.id   AF-A0A9D7TNF1-F1
#
_cell.length_a   1.000
_cell.length_b   1.000
_cell.length_c   1.000
_cell.angle_alpha   90.00
_cell.angle_beta   90.00
_cell.angle_gamma   90.00
#
_symmetry.space_group_name_H-M   'P 1'
#
loop_
_entity.id
_entity.type
_entity.pdbx_description
1 polymer ?
#
loop_
_entity_poly.entity_id
_entity_poly.type
_entity_poly.pdbx_seq_one_letter_code
_entity_poly.pdbx_strand_id
1 'polypeptide(L)'
;MLNDDYDIDHTLVTRLATQAPVPTVAIYSKKDGIVPWAACIDKDADDRHKNIEVSSSHFGFGANPGVLSAIVNALQNMLDLQII
;
A
#
# COMPACT_ATOMS: atom_id res chain seq x y z
N MET A 1 22.41 25.09 -5.44
CA MET A 1 22.48 23.79 -6.11
C MET A 1 22.64 22.76 -5.01
N LEU A 2 21.60 22.00 -4.72
CA LEU A 2 21.69 20.90 -3.77
C LEU A 2 22.51 19.82 -4.47
N ASN A 3 23.58 19.35 -3.84
CA ASN A 3 24.45 18.33 -4.39
C ASN A 3 23.67 17.02 -4.51
N ASP A 4 23.52 16.51 -5.73
CA ASP A 4 22.84 15.25 -6.07
C ASP A 4 23.73 14.02 -5.80
N ASP A 5 24.51 14.02 -4.72
CA ASP A 5 25.32 12.85 -4.30
C ASP A 5 24.50 11.90 -3.40
N TYR A 6 23.18 11.81 -3.60
CA TYR A 6 22.39 10.77 -2.96
C TYR A 6 22.58 9.48 -3.75
N ASP A 7 23.53 8.66 -3.31
CA ASP A 7 23.68 7.31 -3.84
C ASP A 7 22.37 6.54 -3.55
N ILE A 8 21.60 6.29 -4.60
CA ILE A 8 20.34 5.56 -4.49
C ILE A 8 20.72 4.12 -4.18
N ASP A 9 20.45 3.69 -2.95
CA ASP A 9 20.70 2.32 -2.55
C ASP A 9 19.83 1.38 -3.40
N HIS A 10 20.45 0.83 -4.45
CA HIS A 10 19.83 -0.07 -5.39
C HIS A 10 19.32 -1.35 -4.70
N THR A 11 19.92 -1.75 -3.58
CA THR A 11 19.45 -2.91 -2.81
C THR A 11 18.11 -2.62 -2.14
N LEU A 12 17.92 -1.40 -1.63
CA LEU A 12 16.64 -0.97 -1.08
C LEU A 12 15.58 -0.84 -2.16
N VAL A 13 15.92 -0.26 -3.32
CA VAL A 13 14.99 -0.15 -4.46
C VAL A 13 14.51 -1.53 -4.90
N THR A 14 15.42 -2.50 -5.04
CA THR A 14 15.05 -3.88 -5.38
C THR A 14 14.15 -4.49 -4.31
N ARG A 15 14.49 -4.34 -3.02
CA ARG A 15 13.69 -4.91 -1.92
C ARG A 15 12.28 -4.32 -1.83
N LEU A 16 12.12 -3.02 -2.13
CA LEU A 16 10.80 -2.36 -2.13
C LEU A 16 9.96 -2.76 -3.35
N ALA A 17 10.59 -3.22 -4.43
CA ALA A 17 9.90 -3.72 -5.61
C ALA A 17 9.49 -5.21 -5.48
N THR A 18 10.01 -5.93 -4.48
CA THR A 18 9.62 -7.32 -4.21
C THR A 18 8.45 -7.37 -3.24
N GLN A 19 7.54 -8.30 -3.52
CA GLN A 19 6.38 -8.61 -2.68
C GLN A 19 6.80 -8.97 -1.24
N ALA A 20 6.00 -8.55 -0.26
CA ALA A 20 6.28 -8.78 1.14
C ALA A 20 6.24 -10.28 1.49
N PRO A 21 7.02 -10.75 2.48
CA PRO A 21 7.01 -12.17 2.90
C PRO A 21 5.76 -12.55 3.73
N VAL A 22 5.00 -11.54 4.17
CA VAL A 22 3.80 -11.68 5.00
C VAL A 22 2.58 -11.19 4.21
N PRO A 23 1.36 -11.64 4.55
CA PRO A 23 0.17 -11.12 3.90
C PRO A 23 0.06 -9.60 4.04
N THR A 24 -0.32 -8.93 2.96
CA THR A 24 -0.43 -7.47 2.89
C THR A 24 -1.74 -7.03 2.29
N VAL A 25 -2.17 -5.84 2.71
CA VAL A 25 -3.23 -5.10 2.03
C VAL A 25 -2.73 -3.71 1.73
N ALA A 26 -2.60 -3.39 0.45
CA ALA A 26 -2.35 -2.03 0.00
C ALA A 26 -3.68 -1.30 -0.16
N ILE A 27 -3.97 -0.38 0.76
CA ILE A 27 -5.11 0.54 0.64
C ILE A 27 -4.59 1.82 0.00
N TYR A 28 -5.04 2.12 -1.21
CA TYR A 28 -4.50 3.20 -2.04
C TYR A 28 -5.59 4.09 -2.62
N SER A 29 -5.24 5.31 -3.02
CA SER A 29 -6.17 6.21 -3.70
C SER A 29 -5.53 6.85 -4.91
N LYS A 30 -6.24 6.84 -6.05
CA LYS A 30 -5.85 7.63 -7.23
C LYS A 30 -5.97 9.14 -7.00
N LYS A 31 -6.59 9.56 -5.90
CA LYS A 31 -6.70 10.96 -5.45
C LYS A 31 -5.59 11.35 -4.46
N ASP A 32 -4.67 10.44 -4.12
CA ASP A 32 -3.48 10.79 -3.36
C ASP A 32 -2.60 11.73 -4.21
N GLY A 33 -2.35 12.93 -3.70
CA GLY A 33 -1.55 13.95 -4.36
C GLY A 33 -0.09 14.01 -3.89
N ILE A 34 0.32 13.11 -2.98
CA ILE A 34 1.65 13.07 -2.39
C ILE A 34 2.41 11.83 -2.88
N VAL A 35 1.81 10.65 -2.78
CA VAL A 35 2.45 9.39 -3.15
C VAL A 35 1.83 8.82 -4.43
N PRO A 36 2.62 8.48 -5.47
CA PRO A 36 2.10 7.87 -6.70
C PRO A 36 1.44 6.51 -6.44
N TRP A 37 0.11 6.43 -6.59
CA TRP A 37 -0.66 5.24 -6.26
C TRP A 37 -0.18 3.95 -6.95
N ALA A 38 0.31 4.06 -8.20
CA ALA A 38 0.78 2.91 -8.98
C ALA A 38 2.06 2.26 -8.41
N ALA A 39 2.80 2.99 -7.57
CA ALA A 39 3.96 2.46 -6.85
C ALA A 39 3.58 1.80 -5.52
N CYS A 40 2.36 1.99 -5.03
CA CYS A 40 1.91 1.48 -3.74
C CYS A 40 1.19 0.14 -3.82
N ILE A 41 0.85 -0.33 -5.02
CA ILE A 41 0.08 -1.56 -5.22
C ILE A 41 0.98 -2.74 -5.52
N ASP A 42 0.60 -3.92 -5.03
CA ASP A 42 1.21 -5.18 -5.44
C ASP A 42 0.75 -5.53 -6.86
N LYS A 43 1.69 -5.65 -7.81
CA LYS A 43 1.37 -5.97 -9.21
C LYS A 43 0.92 -7.42 -9.38
N ASP A 44 1.44 -8.30 -8.53
CA ASP A 44 1.17 -9.74 -8.51
C ASP A 44 0.23 -10.08 -7.35
N ALA A 45 -0.90 -9.37 -7.27
CA ALA A 45 -1.89 -9.56 -6.22
C ALA A 45 -2.47 -10.99 -6.24
N ASP A 46 -2.50 -11.63 -5.08
CA ASP A 46 -2.97 -13.00 -4.87
C ASP A 46 -3.87 -13.08 -3.63
N ASP A 47 -4.09 -14.26 -3.06
CA ASP A 47 -4.90 -14.39 -1.84
C ASP A 47 -4.27 -13.76 -0.61
N ARG A 48 -2.95 -13.72 -0.52
CA ARG A 48 -2.22 -13.14 0.61
C ARG A 48 -1.94 -11.65 0.45
N HIS A 49 -1.97 -11.12 -0.78
CA HIS A 49 -1.57 -9.74 -1.09
C HIS A 49 -2.67 -9.06 -1.91
N LYS A 50 -3.42 -8.15 -1.28
CA LYS A 50 -4.62 -7.54 -1.87
C LYS A 50 -4.44 -6.03 -2.04
N ASN A 51 -4.99 -5.48 -3.11
CA ASN A 51 -5.06 -4.04 -3.33
C ASN A 51 -6.51 -3.55 -3.18
N ILE A 52 -6.74 -2.51 -2.40
CA ILE A 52 -8.06 -1.91 -2.18
C ILE A 52 -8.00 -0.42 -2.56
N GLU A 53 -8.74 -0.03 -3.59
CA GLU A 53 -8.87 1.38 -3.97
C GLU A 53 -9.91 2.08 -3.09
N VAL A 54 -9.55 3.26 -2.59
CA VAL A 54 -10.44 4.16 -1.85
C VAL A 54 -10.42 5.54 -2.48
N SER A 55 -11.43 6.36 -2.16
CA SER A 55 -11.45 7.78 -2.54
C SER A 55 -11.04 8.64 -1.34
N SER A 56 -9.76 8.99 -1.24
CA SER A 56 -9.23 9.82 -0.15
C SER A 56 -8.04 10.66 -0.63
N SER A 57 -7.81 11.82 0.00
CA SER A 57 -6.49 12.46 -0.07
C SER A 57 -5.50 11.71 0.81
N HIS A 58 -4.21 12.00 0.66
CA HIS A 58 -3.13 11.43 1.46
C HIS A 58 -3.38 11.55 2.97
N PHE A 59 -3.60 12.78 3.46
CA PHE A 59 -3.88 13.02 4.87
C PHE A 59 -5.29 12.57 5.29
N GLY A 60 -6.18 12.34 4.32
CA GLY A 60 -7.51 11.82 4.58
C GLY A 60 -7.52 10.35 5.02
N PHE A 61 -6.49 9.55 4.72
CA PHE A 61 -6.48 8.12 5.04
C PHE A 61 -6.73 7.81 6.53
N GLY A 62 -6.22 8.65 7.43
CA GLY A 62 -6.38 8.43 8.87
C GLY A 62 -7.76 8.78 9.44
N ALA A 63 -8.59 9.55 8.71
CA ALA A 63 -9.85 10.10 9.23
C ALA A 63 -11.06 9.87 8.31
N ASN A 64 -10.85 9.40 7.08
CA ASN A 64 -11.91 9.15 6.12
C ASN A 64 -12.69 7.89 6.53
N PRO A 65 -14.01 7.99 6.82
CA PRO A 65 -14.79 6.83 7.25
C PRO A 65 -14.79 5.68 6.24
N GLY A 66 -14.75 5.99 4.94
CA GLY A 66 -14.67 4.98 3.88
C GLY A 66 -13.36 4.19 3.93
N VAL A 67 -12.26 4.85 4.30
CA VAL A 67 -10.95 4.20 4.48
C VAL A 67 -10.96 3.32 5.72
N LEU A 68 -11.46 3.83 6.84
CA LEU A 68 -11.56 3.05 8.09
C LEU A 68 -12.42 1.80 7.92
N SER A 69 -13.56 1.91 7.24
CA SER A 69 -14.39 0.75 6.90
C SER A 69 -13.67 -0.26 6.00
N ALA A 70 -12.89 0.21 5.01
CA ALA A 70 -12.09 -0.66 4.17
C ALA A 70 -11.02 -1.44 4.96
N ILE A 71 -10.37 -0.78 5.94
CA ILE A 71 -9.41 -1.43 6.85
C ILE A 71 -10.09 -2.53 7.65
N VAL A 72 -11.23 -2.24 8.28
CA VAL A 72 -11.96 -3.22 9.11
C VAL A 72 -12.36 -4.43 8.26
N ASN A 73 -12.93 -4.20 7.07
CA ASN A 73 -13.32 -5.28 6.17
C ASN A 73 -12.11 -6.10 5.74
N ALA A 74 -10.98 -5.47 5.41
CA ALA A 74 -9.77 -6.17 5.02
C ALA A 74 -9.26 -7.11 6.14
N LEU A 75 -9.21 -6.62 7.38
CA LEU A 75 -8.78 -7.41 8.53
C LEU A 75 -9.73 -8.59 8.80
N GLN A 76 -11.04 -8.38 8.72
CA GLN A 76 -12.03 -9.45 8.89
C GLN A 76 -11.85 -10.55 7.82
N ASN A 77 -11.73 -10.18 6.55
CA ASN A 77 -11.53 -11.14 5.46
C ASN A 77 -10.25 -11.96 5.64
N MET A 78 -9.15 -11.34 6.10
CA MET A 78 -7.89 -12.05 6.33
C MET A 78 -7.99 -13.06 7.49
N LEU A 79 -8.76 -12.74 8.54
CA LEU A 79 -9.03 -13.67 9.65
C LEU A 79 -9.89 -14.86 9.19
N ASP A 80 -10.94 -14.60 8.41
CA ASP A 80 -11.87 -15.63 7.94
C ASP A 80 -11.19 -16.65 7.01
N LEU A 81 -10.21 -16.19 6.23
CA LEU A 81 -9.42 -17.02 5.32
C LEU A 81 -8.19 -17.67 5.99
N GLN A 82 -7.97 -17.46 7.30
CA GLN A 82 -6.80 -17.95 8.04
C GLN A 82 -5.46 -17.54 7.39
N ILE A 83 -5.41 -16.35 6.81
CA ILE A 83 -4.25 -15.86 6.06
C ILE A 83 -3.19 -15.27 6.99
N ILE A 84 -3.58 -14.85 8.20
CA ILE A 84 -2.74 -14.30 9.28
C ILE A 84 -2.76 -15.21 10.50
#